data_AF-A0A7V8MZ48-F1
#
_entry.id   AF-A0A7V8MZ48-F1
#
_cell.length_a   1.000
_cell.length_b   1.000
_cell.length_c   1.000
_cell.angle_alpha   90.00
_cell.angle_beta   90.00
_cell.angle_gamma   90.00
#
_symmetry.space_group_name_H-M   'P 1'
#
loop_
_entity.id
_entity.type
_entity.pdbx_description
1 polymer ?
#
loop_
_entity_poly.entity_id
_entity_poly.type
_entity_poly.pdbx_seq_one_letter_code
_entity_poly.pdbx_strand_id
1 'polypeptide(L)'
;MKRFMFIAFSNYFGEFMNLFLKNKVFRWLTISDFLNNSGASIYNIVFVIYASMMPNPRIMVFVANAIMLIPIFFQISVGIRADKTEHKVK
;
A
#
# COMPACT_ATOMS: atom_id res chain seq x y z
N MET A 1 -20.73 -25.00 5.78
CA MET A 1 -19.58 -24.32 5.14
C MET A 1 -19.36 -22.89 5.65
N LYS A 2 -20.32 -21.95 5.54
CA LYS A 2 -20.16 -20.54 5.97
C LYS A 2 -19.72 -20.35 7.44
N ARG A 3 -20.23 -21.16 8.36
CA ARG A 3 -19.87 -21.10 9.80
C ARG A 3 -18.39 -21.46 10.07
N PHE A 4 -17.84 -22.43 9.34
CA PHE A 4 -16.43 -22.81 9.48
C PHE A 4 -15.50 -21.72 8.95
N MET A 5 -15.86 -21.09 7.83
CA MET A 5 -15.10 -19.98 7.26
C MET A 5 -15.10 -18.75 8.18
N PHE A 6 -16.22 -18.45 8.83
CA PHE A 6 -16.29 -17.37 9.82
C PHE A 6 -15.41 -17.62 11.05
N ILE A 7 -15.40 -18.86 11.56
CA ILE A 7 -14.54 -19.24 12.71
C ILE A 7 -13.06 -19.15 12.33
N ALA A 8 -12.68 -19.65 11.15
CA ALA A 8 -11.32 -19.54 10.66
C ALA A 8 -10.88 -18.07 10.55
N PHE A 9 -11.70 -17.22 9.92
CA PHE A 9 -11.43 -15.80 9.81
C PHE A 9 -11.26 -15.11 11.17
N SER A 10 -12.16 -15.40 12.13
CA SER A 10 -12.08 -14.87 13.49
C SER A 10 -10.79 -15.29 14.20
N ASN A 11 -10.36 -16.55 14.03
CA ASN A 11 -9.12 -17.05 14.63
C ASN A 11 -7.88 -16.38 14.01
N TYR A 12 -7.84 -16.25 12.69
CA TYR A 12 -6.77 -15.51 11.99
C TYR A 12 -6.67 -14.06 12.47
N PHE A 13 -7.81 -13.40 12.63
CA PHE A 13 -7.84 -12.03 13.14
C PHE A 13 -7.34 -11.95 14.59
N GLY A 14 -7.70 -12.93 15.43
CA GLY A 14 -7.20 -13.04 16.80
C GLY A 14 -5.68 -13.19 16.86
N GLU A 15 -5.10 -14.05 16.03
CA GLU A 15 -3.64 -14.22 15.94
C GLU A 15 -2.94 -12.96 15.44
N PHE A 16 -3.50 -12.32 14.42
CA PHE A 16 -2.98 -11.05 13.90
C PHE A 16 -2.95 -9.97 14.99
N MET A 17 -4.04 -9.82 15.74
CA MET A 17 -4.11 -8.84 16.83
C MET A 17 -3.09 -9.14 17.94
N ASN A 18 -2.83 -10.42 18.23
CA ASN A 18 -1.81 -10.82 19.19
C ASN A 18 -0.40 -10.39 18.72
N LEU A 19 -0.08 -10.58 17.44
CA LEU A 19 1.19 -10.12 16.84
C LEU A 19 1.30 -8.60 16.83
N PHE A 20 0.23 -7.90 16.47
CA PHE A 20 0.18 -6.43 16.45
C PHE A 20 0.42 -5.80 17.83
N LEU A 21 -0.12 -6.41 18.89
CA LEU A 21 0.04 -5.89 20.26
C LEU A 21 1.41 -6.22 20.87
N LYS A 22 1.96 -7.41 20.57
CA LYS A 22 3.22 -7.88 21.18
C LYS A 22 4.47 -7.40 20.46
N ASN A 23 4.44 -7.35 19.12
CA ASN A 23 5.63 -7.03 18.34
C ASN A 23 5.62 -5.55 17.91
N LYS A 24 6.48 -4.76 18.57
CA LYS A 24 6.63 -3.32 18.29
C LYS A 24 7.06 -3.04 16.85
N VAL A 25 7.96 -3.84 16.28
CA VAL A 25 8.44 -3.67 14.89
C VAL A 25 7.31 -3.96 13.91
N PHE A 26 6.63 -5.09 14.08
CA PHE A 26 5.50 -5.47 13.24
C PHE A 26 4.38 -4.42 13.30
N ARG A 27 4.09 -3.88 14.49
CA ARG A 27 3.12 -2.80 14.67
C ARG A 27 3.48 -1.55 13.89
N TRP A 28 4.73 -1.09 13.98
CA TRP A 28 5.17 0.10 13.26
C TRP A 28 5.19 -0.10 11.75
N LEU A 29 5.62 -1.26 11.27
CA LEU A 29 5.57 -1.59 9.84
C LEU A 29 4.13 -1.59 9.32
N THR A 30 3.21 -2.25 10.05
CA THR A 30 1.79 -2.30 9.68
C THR A 30 1.16 -0.91 9.65
N ILE A 31 1.42 -0.07 10.65
CA ILE A 31 0.90 1.30 10.68
C ILE A 31 1.51 2.15 9.56
N SER A 32 2.82 2.02 9.31
CA SER A 32 3.51 2.77 8.25
C SER A 32 2.97 2.39 6.88
N ASP A 33 2.78 1.09 6.63
CA ASP A 33 2.21 0.59 5.38
C ASP A 33 0.74 1.02 5.22
N PHE A 34 -0.05 0.96 6.29
CA PHE A 34 -1.42 1.46 6.28
C PHE A 34 -1.50 2.95 5.91
N LEU A 35 -0.68 3.79 6.55
CA LEU A 35 -0.64 5.22 6.26
C LEU A 35 -0.11 5.51 4.85
N ASN A 36 0.91 4.77 4.40
CA ASN A 36 1.46 4.88 3.05
C ASN A 36 0.40 4.56 1.98
N ASN A 37 -0.29 3.43 2.12
CA ASN A 37 -1.31 2.98 1.17
C ASN A 37 -2.56 3.86 1.22
N SER A 38 -2.94 4.35 2.41
CA SER A 38 -4.05 5.29 2.56
C SER A 38 -3.72 6.64 1.89
N GLY A 39 -2.54 7.19 2.15
CA GLY A 39 -2.08 8.44 1.56
C GLY A 39 -1.97 8.35 0.03
N ALA A 40 -1.39 7.27 -0.48
CA ALA A 40 -1.30 7.00 -1.91
C ALA A 40 -2.69 6.91 -2.57
N SER A 41 -3.66 6.27 -1.90
CA SER A 41 -5.04 6.17 -2.41
C SER A 41 -5.73 7.54 -2.48
N ILE A 42 -5.59 8.37 -1.44
CA ILE A 42 -6.13 9.73 -1.43
C ILE A 42 -5.48 10.56 -2.54
N TYR A 43 -4.16 10.51 -2.66
CA TYR A 43 -3.43 11.18 -3.73
C TYR A 43 -3.94 10.76 -5.11
N ASN A 44 -4.07 9.45 -5.37
CA ASN A 44 -4.53 8.94 -6.66
C ASN A 44 -5.94 9.45 -7.01
N ILE A 45 -6.86 9.45 -6.05
CA ILE A 45 -8.23 9.95 -6.25
C ILE A 45 -8.21 11.45 -6.56
N VAL A 46 -7.54 12.25 -5.73
CA VAL A 46 -7.45 13.72 -5.91
C VAL A 46 -6.78 14.06 -7.24
N PHE A 47 -5.74 13.32 -7.61
CA PHE A 47 -5.00 13.52 -8.85
C PHE A 47 -5.86 13.22 -10.09
N VAL A 48 -6.63 12.13 -10.09
CA VAL A 48 -7.56 11.81 -11.17
C VAL A 48 -8.70 12.84 -11.27
N ILE A 49 -9.25 13.29 -10.13
CA ILE A 49 -10.26 14.35 -10.09
C ILE A 49 -9.69 15.63 -10.70
N TYR A 50 -8.46 16.01 -10.34
CA TYR A 50 -7.79 17.17 -10.91
C TYR A 50 -7.55 17.03 -12.42
N ALA A 51 -7.10 15.85 -12.88
CA ALA A 51 -6.93 15.57 -14.30
C ALA A 51 -8.25 15.70 -15.08
N SER A 52 -9.39 15.35 -14.47
CA SER A 52 -10.71 15.51 -15.07
C SER A 52 -11.16 16.97 -15.24
N MET A 53 -10.51 17.91 -14.56
CA MET A 53 -10.78 19.35 -14.68
C MET A 53 -9.94 20.03 -15.78
N MET A 54 -8.96 19.33 -16.35
CA MET A 54 -8.07 19.86 -17.38
C MET A 54 -8.74 19.91 -18.76
N PRO A 55 -8.26 20.81 -19.66
CA PRO A 55 -8.64 20.76 -21.06
C PRO A 55 -8.34 19.38 -21.64
N ASN A 56 -9.35 18.74 -22.24
CA ASN A 56 -9.31 17.35 -22.70
C ASN A 56 -9.17 16.30 -21.58
N PRO A 57 -10.20 16.15 -20.72
CA PRO A 57 -10.15 15.32 -19.53
C PRO A 57 -9.98 13.82 -19.82
N ARG A 58 -10.45 13.33 -20.98
CA ARG A 58 -10.28 11.92 -21.37
C ARG A 58 -8.82 11.53 -21.48
N ILE A 59 -8.02 12.33 -22.18
CA ILE A 59 -6.59 12.06 -22.35
C ILE A 59 -5.85 12.28 -21.02
N MET A 60 -6.20 13.32 -20.28
CA MET A 60 -5.51 13.64 -19.03
C MET A 60 -5.74 12.57 -17.96
N VAL A 61 -6.96 12.04 -17.81
CA VAL A 61 -7.23 10.92 -16.90
C VAL A 61 -6.50 9.64 -17.35
N PHE A 62 -6.40 9.39 -18.66
CA PHE A 62 -5.60 8.27 -19.17
C PHE A 62 -4.13 8.41 -18.78
N VAL A 63 -3.53 9.58 -19.01
CA VAL A 63 -2.13 9.87 -18.62
C VAL A 63 -1.95 9.76 -17.11
N ALA A 64 -2.90 10.26 -16.31
CA ALA A 64 -2.84 10.19 -14.85
C ALA A 64 -2.85 8.75 -14.33
N ASN A 65 -3.52 7.82 -15.01
CA ASN A 65 -3.46 6.41 -14.66
C ASN A 65 -2.19 5.74 -15.18
N ALA A 66 -1.76 6.07 -16.40
CA ALA A 66 -0.56 5.51 -17.01
C ALA A 66 0.73 5.89 -16.25
N ILE A 67 0.80 7.11 -15.70
CA ILE A 67 1.99 7.58 -14.97
C ILE A 67 2.25 6.76 -13.70
N MET A 68 1.21 6.16 -13.11
CA MET A 68 1.35 5.25 -11.96
C MET A 68 2.13 3.98 -12.30
N LEU A 69 2.36 3.68 -13.59
CA LEU A 69 3.19 2.56 -14.03
C LEU A 69 4.69 2.88 -14.03
N ILE A 70 5.08 4.16 -14.06
CA ILE A 70 6.49 4.58 -14.09
C ILE A 70 7.30 3.97 -12.92
N PRO A 71 6.83 4.01 -11.66
CA PRO A 71 7.57 3.43 -10.55
C PRO A 71 7.85 1.94 -10.70
N ILE A 72 7.04 1.19 -11.44
CA ILE A 72 7.21 -0.25 -11.65
C ILE A 72 8.58 -0.56 -12.26
N PHE A 73 9.03 0.26 -13.21
CA PHE A 73 10.35 0.10 -13.82
C PHE A 73 11.51 0.29 -12.85
N PHE A 74 11.30 1.07 -11.78
CA PHE A 74 12.31 1.37 -10.77
C PHE A 74 12.23 0.46 -9.54
N GLN A 75 11.19 -0.38 -9.40
CA GLN A 75 11.00 -1.24 -8.23
C GLN A 75 12.21 -2.16 -7.99
N ILE A 76 12.76 -2.74 -9.05
CA ILE A 76 13.93 -3.63 -8.95
C ILE A 76 15.15 -2.85 -8.46
N SER A 77 15.40 -1.67 -9.03
CA SER A 77 16.55 -0.83 -8.65
C SER A 77 16.45 -0.37 -7.19
N VAL A 78 15.26 0.02 -6.75
CA VAL A 78 15.00 0.41 -5.36
C VAL A 78 15.15 -0.80 -4.44
N GLY A 79 14.65 -1.98 -4.83
CA GLY A 79 14.79 -3.23 -4.06
C GLY A 79 16.26 -3.61 -3.83
N ILE A 80 17.09 -3.57 -4.88
CA ILE A 80 18.54 -3.84 -4.77
C ILE A 80 19.21 -2.86 -3.80
N ARG A 81 18.80 -1.59 -3.81
CA ARG A 81 19.33 -0.57 -2.88
C ARG A 81 18.80 -0.77 -1.45
N ALA A 82 17.54 -1.14 -1.30
CA ALA A 82 16.93 -1.43 0.00
C ALA A 82 17.65 -2.61 0.68
N ASP A 83 18.09 -3.61 -0.09
CA ASP A 83 18.84 -4.75 0.46
C ASP A 83 20.25 -4.39 0.96
N LYS A 84 20.86 -3.35 0.40
CA LYS A 84 22.19 -2.87 0.78
C LYS A 84 22.17 -1.90 1.98
N THR A 85 21.01 -1.62 2.57
CA THR A 85 20.94 -0.73 3.74
C THR A 85 21.45 -1.45 5.00
N GLU A 86 22.40 -0.82 5.71
CA GLU A 86 23.08 -1.42 6.87
C GLU A 86 22.17 -1.50 8.11
N HIS A 87 21.17 -0.63 8.21
CA HIS A 87 20.21 -0.58 9.32
C HIS A 87 18.90 -1.30 8.99
N LYS A 88 18.97 -2.59 8.63
CA LYS A 88 17.77 -3.44 8.59
C LYS A 88 17.30 -3.70 10.01
N VAL A 89 16.10 -3.25 10.35
CA VAL A 89 15.44 -3.61 11.61
C VAL A 89 15.22 -5.13 11.59
N LYS A 90 15.92 -5.86 12.48
CA LYS A 90 15.74 -7.30 12.69
C LYS A 90 14.48 -7.60 13.48
#